data_AF-A0A418G195-F1
#
_entry.id   AF-A0A418G195-F1
#
_cell.length_a   1.000
_cell.length_b   1.000
_cell.length_c   1.000
_cell.angle_alpha   90.00
_cell.angle_beta   90.00
_cell.angle_gamma   90.00
#
_symmetry.space_group_name_H-M   'P 1'
#
loop_
_entity.id
_entity.type
_entity.pdbx_description
1 polymer ?
#
loop_
_entity_poly.entity_id
_entity_poly.type
_entity_poly.pdbx_seq_one_letter_code
_entity_poly.pdbx_strand_id
1 'polypeptide(L)'
;MHDRFNVVVFYLVLNGKIEVDYDLPSGRMFVCLGPGGYFNELSVILQTKNLVQATAREDSVLLALHPEHFHAFFSTLPEFFAEFSLKYLQHDASLEHVINHYDAHELWLVYLEARPDNYEERIRYITNGVLFCEDADEFHLSCASFSSEDRVDQAKQVVEVYFGNNCDRPVTLRISVALSAALRGDINAAIEATCIDDTLFAHARREIIDHMDTSVLADFKRSSKFASVLTKLVCLQDIPDHLSLPMKAHLNFHVFKHRPSHEIANRYAWTSASPR
;
A
#
# COMPACT_ATOMS: atom_id res chain seq x y z
N MET A 1 -18.16 31.94 17.81
CA MET A 1 -17.45 31.97 16.50
C MET A 1 -16.35 30.91 16.59
N HIS A 2 -16.72 29.63 16.42
CA HIS A 2 -15.81 28.49 16.60
C HIS A 2 -15.02 28.23 15.31
N ASP A 3 -13.69 28.29 15.37
CA ASP A 3 -12.69 27.44 14.69
C ASP A 3 -13.05 26.68 13.40
N ARG A 4 -13.72 27.30 12.43
CA ARG A 4 -14.05 26.67 11.12
C ARG A 4 -12.86 26.45 10.18
N PHE A 5 -11.61 26.72 10.61
CA PHE A 5 -10.42 26.67 9.75
C PHE A 5 -9.39 25.58 10.10
N ASN A 6 -9.69 24.66 11.02
CA ASN A 6 -8.78 23.56 11.39
C ASN A 6 -9.15 22.20 10.79
N VAL A 7 -10.04 22.15 9.79
CA VAL A 7 -10.41 20.88 9.15
C VAL A 7 -9.53 20.66 7.93
N VAL A 8 -8.76 19.58 7.96
CA VAL A 8 -7.95 19.09 6.84
C VAL A 8 -8.88 18.33 5.91
N VAL A 9 -8.86 18.63 4.61
CA VAL A 9 -9.81 18.10 3.64
C VAL A 9 -9.05 17.60 2.43
N PHE A 10 -9.38 16.41 1.93
CA PHE A 10 -8.88 15.90 0.66
C PHE A 10 -9.65 16.54 -0.50
N TYR A 11 -8.94 16.88 -1.58
CA TYR A 11 -9.56 17.48 -2.76
C TYR A 11 -9.19 16.73 -4.04
N LEU A 12 -10.18 16.56 -4.92
CA LEU A 12 -10.02 16.07 -6.29
C LEU A 12 -10.53 17.14 -7.26
N VAL A 13 -9.75 17.45 -8.29
CA VAL A 13 -10.12 18.41 -9.32
C VAL A 13 -11.08 17.75 -10.31
N LEU A 14 -12.31 18.27 -10.42
CA LEU A 14 -13.29 17.83 -11.41
C LEU A 14 -13.21 18.68 -12.68
N ASN A 15 -12.95 19.98 -12.53
CA ASN A 15 -12.75 20.91 -13.63
C ASN A 15 -11.83 22.06 -13.18
N GLY A 16 -11.12 22.67 -14.13
CA GLY A 16 -10.23 23.80 -13.91
C GLY A 16 -8.77 23.42 -13.66
N LYS A 17 -8.00 24.37 -13.13
CA LYS A 17 -6.56 24.24 -12.89
C LYS A 17 -6.19 24.74 -11.49
N ILE A 18 -5.63 23.83 -10.70
CA ILE A 18 -5.14 24.11 -9.35
C ILE A 18 -3.63 24.04 -9.35
N GLU A 19 -2.98 25.03 -8.74
CA GLU A 19 -1.57 24.97 -8.41
C GLU A 19 -1.41 24.58 -6.94
N VAL A 20 -0.65 23.52 -6.68
CA VAL A 20 -0.38 23.01 -5.33
C VAL A 20 1.08 23.27 -4.99
N ASP A 21 1.28 24.02 -3.92
CA ASP A 21 2.58 24.42 -3.38
C ASP A 21 3.00 23.50 -2.24
N TYR A 22 4.24 23.04 -2.32
CA TYR A 22 4.95 22.30 -1.29
C TYR A 22 6.06 23.21 -0.75
N ASP A 23 5.88 23.70 0.47
CA ASP A 23 6.87 24.54 1.14
C ASP A 23 7.92 23.65 1.83
N LEU A 24 8.78 23.02 1.03
CA LEU A 24 9.79 22.10 1.50
C LEU A 24 11.02 22.88 2.04
N PRO A 25 11.76 22.32 3.01
CA PRO A 25 13.00 22.92 3.49
C PRO A 25 14.08 23.10 2.41
N SER A 26 14.05 22.32 1.33
CA SER A 26 14.94 22.45 0.17
C SER A 26 14.55 23.60 -0.77
N GLY A 27 13.30 24.09 -0.67
CA GLY A 27 12.74 25.10 -1.54
C GLY A 27 11.26 24.84 -1.84
N ARG A 28 10.58 25.85 -2.40
CA ARG A 28 9.19 25.72 -2.79
C ARG A 28 9.08 24.95 -4.10
N MET A 29 8.31 23.87 -4.09
CA MET A 29 7.94 23.13 -5.30
C MET A 29 6.46 23.37 -5.62
N PHE A 30 6.11 23.33 -6.91
CA PHE A 30 4.72 23.47 -7.35
C PHE A 30 4.33 22.39 -8.34
N VAL A 31 3.07 21.95 -8.27
CA VAL A 31 2.45 21.06 -9.25
C VAL A 31 1.17 21.69 -9.76
N CYS A 32 0.99 21.70 -11.07
CA CYS A 32 -0.27 22.08 -11.70
C CYS A 32 -1.14 20.84 -11.88
N LEU A 33 -2.31 20.82 -11.22
CA LEU A 33 -3.30 19.77 -11.31
C LEU A 33 -4.47 20.22 -12.18
N GLY A 34 -4.81 19.41 -13.18
CA GLY A 34 -6.05 19.51 -13.95
C GLY A 34 -7.07 18.47 -13.50
N PRO A 35 -8.15 18.24 -14.28
CA PRO A 35 -9.16 17.22 -13.98
C PRO A 35 -8.54 15.84 -13.70
N GLY A 36 -8.99 15.21 -12.62
CA GLY A 36 -8.45 13.93 -12.13
C GLY A 36 -7.27 14.06 -11.16
N GLY A 37 -6.61 15.22 -11.10
CA GLY A 37 -5.56 15.49 -10.12
C GLY A 37 -6.13 15.68 -8.71
N TYR A 38 -5.39 15.24 -7.69
CA TYR A 38 -5.80 15.34 -6.29
C TYR A 38 -4.68 15.88 -5.39
N PHE A 39 -5.08 16.42 -4.24
CA PHE A 39 -4.15 16.95 -3.25
C PHE A 39 -4.67 16.87 -1.81
N ASN A 40 -3.75 17.08 -0.87
CA ASN A 40 -3.93 17.10 0.58
C ASN A 40 -4.24 15.73 1.22
N GLU A 41 -4.19 14.64 0.45
CA GLU A 41 -4.30 13.26 0.89
C GLU A 41 -3.29 12.92 2.00
N LEU A 42 -2.04 13.40 1.88
CA LEU A 42 -1.00 13.12 2.86
C LEU A 42 -1.34 13.71 4.23
N SER A 43 -1.86 14.94 4.28
CA SER A 43 -2.26 15.56 5.54
C SER A 43 -3.42 14.82 6.20
N VAL A 44 -4.37 14.32 5.40
CA VAL A 44 -5.48 13.49 5.88
C VAL A 44 -4.96 12.17 6.44
N ILE A 45 -4.15 11.43 5.69
CA ILE A 45 -3.57 10.13 6.10
C ILE A 45 -2.74 10.29 7.38
N LEU A 46 -1.94 11.36 7.45
CA LEU A 46 -1.08 11.63 8.59
C LEU A 46 -1.80 12.28 9.78
N GLN A 47 -3.09 12.59 9.66
CA GLN A 47 -3.88 13.28 10.70
C GLN A 47 -3.14 14.53 11.22
N THR A 48 -2.64 15.33 10.28
CA THR A 48 -1.85 16.54 10.55
C THR A 48 -2.38 17.72 9.77
N LYS A 49 -1.95 18.93 10.13
CA LYS A 49 -2.36 20.15 9.41
C LYS A 49 -1.97 20.08 7.93
N ASN A 50 -2.55 20.95 7.12
CA ASN A 50 -2.23 21.03 5.69
C ASN A 50 -0.72 21.17 5.50
N LEU A 51 -0.14 20.21 4.78
CA LEU A 51 1.28 20.20 4.39
C LEU A 51 1.49 20.93 3.06
N VAL A 52 0.40 21.24 2.37
CA VAL A 52 0.41 21.93 1.08
C VAL A 52 -0.50 23.15 1.12
N GLN A 53 -0.23 24.11 0.25
CA GLN A 53 -1.14 25.20 -0.07
C GLN A 53 -1.64 25.00 -1.50
N ALA A 54 -2.88 25.39 -1.78
CA ALA A 54 -3.44 25.25 -3.11
C ALA A 54 -4.08 26.57 -3.56
N THR A 55 -3.84 26.92 -4.82
CA THR A 55 -4.36 28.14 -5.45
C THR A 55 -5.08 27.78 -6.73
N ALA A 56 -6.36 28.15 -6.85
CA ALA A 56 -7.07 28.05 -8.12
C ALA A 56 -6.53 29.12 -9.08
N ARG A 57 -6.10 28.70 -10.28
CA ARG A 57 -5.59 29.60 -11.33
C ARG A 57 -6.69 30.04 -12.30
N GLU A 58 -7.82 29.35 -12.28
CA GLU A 58 -9.04 29.62 -13.05
C GLU A 58 -10.27 29.12 -12.29
N ASP A 59 -11.46 29.40 -12.81
CA ASP A 59 -12.72 28.89 -12.27
C ASP A 59 -12.68 27.36 -12.22
N SER A 60 -12.70 26.82 -11.01
CA SER A 60 -12.42 25.41 -10.75
C SER A 60 -13.54 24.77 -9.92
N VAL A 61 -13.79 23.49 -10.19
CA VAL A 61 -14.74 22.67 -9.42
C VAL A 61 -13.95 21.56 -8.75
N LEU A 62 -14.03 21.50 -7.41
CA LEU A 62 -13.36 20.51 -6.60
C LEU A 62 -14.38 19.62 -5.90
N LEU A 63 -14.13 18.31 -5.90
CA LEU A 63 -14.74 17.40 -4.95
C LEU A 63 -13.94 17.46 -3.66
N ALA A 64 -14.61 17.62 -2.52
CA ALA A 64 -14.01 17.73 -1.20
C ALA A 64 -14.46 16.57 -0.32
N LEU A 65 -13.52 15.79 0.22
CA LEU A 65 -13.81 14.72 1.18
C LEU A 65 -13.22 15.08 2.55
N HIS A 66 -14.09 15.15 3.55
CA HIS A 66 -13.66 15.24 4.95
C HIS A 66 -12.93 13.96 5.38
N PRO A 67 -12.03 14.03 6.39
CA PRO A 67 -11.20 12.89 6.79
C PRO A 67 -12.00 11.64 7.17
N GLU A 68 -13.18 11.80 7.77
CA GLU A 68 -14.09 10.70 8.10
C GLU A 68 -14.57 9.94 6.85
N HIS A 69 -14.95 10.66 5.80
CA HIS A 69 -15.41 10.08 4.55
C HIS A 69 -14.25 9.52 3.74
N PHE A 70 -13.09 10.20 3.76
CA PHE A 70 -11.87 9.70 3.16
C PHE A 70 -11.47 8.35 3.80
N HIS A 71 -11.42 8.28 5.13
CA HIS A 71 -11.08 7.05 5.83
C HIS A 71 -12.14 5.95 5.61
N ALA A 72 -13.43 6.27 5.73
CA ALA A 72 -14.50 5.29 5.47
C ALA A 72 -14.44 4.70 4.06
N PHE A 73 -14.07 5.50 3.06
CA PHE A 73 -13.96 5.03 1.67
C PHE A 73 -12.67 4.25 1.41
N PHE A 74 -11.52 4.77 1.85
CA PHE A 74 -10.22 4.18 1.49
C PHE A 74 -9.72 3.11 2.47
N SER A 75 -10.29 2.96 3.67
CA SER A 75 -9.84 1.96 4.67
C SER A 75 -10.12 0.51 4.27
N THR A 76 -10.94 0.30 3.23
CA THR A 76 -11.25 -1.01 2.64
C THR A 76 -10.64 -1.19 1.25
N LEU A 77 -9.87 -0.22 0.76
CA LEU A 77 -9.34 -0.17 -0.60
C LEU A 77 -7.80 -0.04 -0.58
N PRO A 78 -7.07 -1.14 -0.32
CA PRO A 78 -5.61 -1.10 -0.24
C PRO A 78 -4.93 -0.62 -1.52
N GLU A 79 -5.55 -0.85 -2.68
CA GLU A 79 -4.99 -0.50 -3.99
C GLU A 79 -4.93 1.02 -4.19
N PHE A 80 -5.99 1.72 -3.78
CA PHE A 80 -6.02 3.19 -3.81
C PHE A 80 -5.09 3.79 -2.75
N PHE A 81 -5.00 3.19 -1.57
CA PHE A 81 -4.05 3.66 -0.56
C PHE A 81 -2.59 3.48 -1.00
N ALA A 82 -2.31 2.40 -1.74
CA ALA A 82 -1.00 2.15 -2.32
C ALA A 82 -0.60 3.21 -3.34
N GLU A 83 -1.55 3.79 -4.09
CA GLU A 83 -1.31 4.95 -4.96
C GLU A 83 -0.73 6.15 -4.19
N PHE A 84 -1.39 6.54 -3.09
CA PHE A 84 -0.88 7.61 -2.23
C PHE A 84 0.50 7.26 -1.68
N SER A 85 0.67 6.03 -1.19
CA SER A 85 1.92 5.60 -0.59
C SER A 85 3.08 5.60 -1.60
N LEU A 86 2.88 5.11 -2.83
CA LEU A 86 3.89 5.13 -3.89
C LEU A 86 4.25 6.55 -4.33
N LYS A 87 3.25 7.45 -4.42
CA LYS A 87 3.46 8.86 -4.79
C LYS A 87 4.44 9.56 -3.82
N TYR A 88 4.32 9.25 -2.54
CA TYR A 88 5.10 9.91 -1.48
C TYR A 88 6.38 9.18 -1.07
N LEU A 89 6.35 7.85 -0.99
CA LEU A 89 7.52 7.04 -0.59
C LEU A 89 8.47 6.80 -1.76
N GLN A 90 7.94 6.64 -2.98
CA GLN A 90 8.74 6.37 -4.19
C GLN A 90 9.73 5.21 -3.98
N HIS A 91 11.03 5.48 -3.99
CA HIS A 91 12.08 4.48 -3.80
C HIS A 91 12.10 3.90 -2.37
N ASP A 92 11.49 4.56 -1.39
CA ASP A 92 11.33 4.06 -0.02
C ASP A 92 10.13 3.10 0.14
N ALA A 93 9.28 2.96 -0.88
CA ALA A 93 8.06 2.15 -0.77
C ALA A 93 8.37 0.67 -0.55
N SER A 94 7.78 0.01 0.45
CA SER A 94 7.88 -1.44 0.60
C SER A 94 7.26 -2.23 -0.57
N LEU A 95 7.53 -3.54 -0.61
CA LEU A 95 6.90 -4.45 -1.57
C LEU A 95 5.37 -4.40 -1.49
N GLU A 96 4.82 -4.31 -0.28
CA GLU A 96 3.36 -4.25 -0.07
C GLU A 96 2.71 -3.12 -0.86
N HIS A 97 3.34 -1.95 -0.93
CA HIS A 97 2.83 -0.84 -1.75
C HIS A 97 2.87 -1.15 -3.25
N VAL A 98 3.86 -1.92 -3.71
CA VAL A 98 3.99 -2.29 -5.12
C VAL A 98 2.93 -3.32 -5.50
N ILE A 99 2.76 -4.38 -4.71
CA ILE A 99 1.79 -5.46 -5.03
C ILE A 99 0.34 -5.02 -4.86
N ASN A 100 0.06 -4.09 -3.94
CA ASN A 100 -1.30 -3.58 -3.78
C ASN A 100 -1.66 -2.58 -4.89
N HIS A 101 -0.70 -1.89 -5.51
CA HIS A 101 -1.00 -0.92 -6.57
C HIS A 101 -1.17 -1.60 -7.92
N TYR A 102 -2.31 -1.39 -8.58
CA TYR A 102 -2.66 -2.01 -9.88
C TYR A 102 -1.53 -1.98 -10.94
N ASP A 103 -1.11 -0.81 -11.42
CA ASP A 103 -0.07 -0.73 -12.46
C ASP A 103 1.32 -1.22 -11.99
N ALA A 104 1.69 -0.94 -10.73
CA ALA A 104 3.01 -1.28 -10.20
C ALA A 104 3.13 -2.79 -10.01
N HIS A 105 2.04 -3.44 -9.61
CA HIS A 105 1.94 -4.88 -9.47
C HIS A 105 2.13 -5.57 -10.82
N GLU A 106 1.36 -5.17 -11.84
CA GLU A 106 1.51 -5.73 -13.19
C GLU A 106 2.95 -5.58 -13.70
N LEU A 107 3.53 -4.38 -13.56
CA LEU A 107 4.90 -4.13 -13.97
C LEU A 107 5.94 -4.90 -13.15
N TRP A 108 5.66 -5.20 -11.89
CA TRP A 108 6.49 -6.04 -11.04
C TRP A 108 6.47 -7.50 -11.50
N LEU A 109 5.31 -8.07 -11.81
CA LEU A 109 5.21 -9.44 -12.34
C LEU A 109 5.92 -9.56 -13.69
N VAL A 110 5.67 -8.61 -14.60
CA VAL A 110 6.36 -8.56 -15.90
C VAL A 110 7.87 -8.37 -15.70
N TYR A 111 8.30 -7.61 -14.69
CA TYR A 111 9.71 -7.49 -14.36
C TYR A 111 10.29 -8.83 -13.96
N LEU A 112 9.68 -9.55 -13.02
CA LEU A 112 10.14 -10.86 -12.55
C LEU A 112 10.22 -11.89 -13.68
N GLU A 113 9.21 -11.94 -14.54
CA GLU A 113 9.16 -12.87 -15.67
C GLU A 113 10.26 -12.58 -16.70
N ALA A 114 10.56 -11.31 -16.95
CA ALA A 114 11.56 -10.90 -17.94
C ALA A 114 13.02 -11.03 -17.44
N ARG A 115 13.25 -11.39 -16.17
CA ARG A 115 14.60 -11.51 -15.65
C ARG A 115 15.35 -12.70 -16.26
N PRO A 116 16.66 -12.59 -16.53
CA PRO A 116 17.46 -13.72 -17.01
C PRO A 116 17.53 -14.89 -16.03
N ASP A 117 17.37 -14.63 -14.73
CA ASP A 117 17.40 -15.61 -13.64
C ASP A 117 15.99 -16.01 -13.16
N ASN A 118 14.94 -15.82 -13.98
CA ASN A 118 13.55 -16.10 -13.59
C ASN A 118 13.29 -17.57 -13.18
N TYR A 119 14.11 -18.50 -13.64
CA TYR A 119 14.05 -19.92 -13.31
C TYR A 119 14.71 -20.26 -11.97
N GLU A 120 15.50 -19.33 -11.39
CA GLU A 120 16.12 -19.54 -10.10
C GLU A 120 15.08 -19.64 -9.00
N GLU A 121 15.33 -20.54 -8.05
CA GLU A 121 14.43 -20.85 -6.93
C GLU A 121 14.01 -19.59 -6.17
N ARG A 122 14.96 -18.65 -5.97
CA ARG A 122 14.71 -17.35 -5.34
C ARG A 122 13.60 -16.56 -6.05
N ILE A 123 13.66 -16.43 -7.38
CA ILE A 123 12.71 -15.63 -8.16
C ILE A 123 11.34 -16.33 -8.19
N ARG A 124 11.35 -17.66 -8.29
CA ARG A 124 10.13 -18.47 -8.19
C ARG A 124 9.45 -18.30 -6.82
N TYR A 125 10.20 -18.28 -5.73
CA TYR A 125 9.62 -18.03 -4.39
C TYR A 125 9.02 -16.65 -4.23
N ILE A 126 9.67 -15.62 -4.79
CA ILE A 126 9.11 -14.26 -4.83
C ILE A 126 7.78 -14.29 -5.58
N THR A 127 7.76 -14.87 -6.78
CA THR A 127 6.57 -14.94 -7.65
C THR A 127 5.44 -15.70 -6.95
N ASN A 128 5.71 -16.90 -6.42
CA ASN A 128 4.72 -17.68 -5.68
C ASN A 128 4.22 -16.95 -4.43
N GLY A 129 5.09 -16.21 -3.75
CA GLY A 129 4.71 -15.41 -2.58
C GLY A 129 3.74 -14.29 -2.93
N VAL A 130 3.93 -13.63 -4.07
CA VAL A 130 2.99 -12.62 -4.58
C VAL A 130 1.65 -13.25 -4.96
N LEU A 131 1.66 -14.36 -5.71
CA LEU A 131 0.45 -15.09 -6.08
C LEU A 131 -0.34 -15.58 -4.85
N PHE A 132 0.37 -16.04 -3.81
CA PHE A 132 -0.28 -16.36 -2.55
C PHE A 132 -0.92 -15.14 -1.88
N CYS A 133 -0.28 -13.97 -1.94
CA CYS A 133 -0.89 -12.75 -1.38
C CYS A 133 -2.17 -12.38 -2.13
N GLU A 134 -2.23 -12.55 -3.45
CA GLU A 134 -3.44 -12.36 -4.25
C GLU A 134 -4.55 -13.32 -3.81
N ASP A 135 -4.26 -14.62 -3.74
CA ASP A 135 -5.25 -15.63 -3.35
C ASP A 135 -5.72 -15.44 -1.89
N ALA A 136 -4.83 -14.99 -1.00
CA ALA A 136 -5.17 -14.65 0.38
C ALA A 136 -6.07 -13.41 0.47
N ASP A 137 -5.84 -12.39 -0.36
CA ASP A 137 -6.64 -11.17 -0.41
C ASP A 137 -8.01 -11.45 -1.06
N GLU A 138 -8.07 -12.27 -2.12
CA GLU A 138 -9.33 -12.74 -2.72
C GLU A 138 -10.16 -13.54 -1.72
N PHE A 139 -9.50 -14.44 -0.96
CA PHE A 139 -10.15 -15.17 0.12
C PHE A 139 -10.71 -14.22 1.17
N HIS A 140 -9.92 -13.25 1.65
CA HIS A 140 -10.37 -12.24 2.62
C HIS A 140 -11.62 -11.50 2.16
N LEU A 141 -11.60 -10.98 0.93
CA LEU A 141 -12.71 -10.19 0.35
C LEU A 141 -13.97 -11.03 0.15
N SER A 142 -13.82 -12.31 -0.25
CA SER A 142 -14.95 -13.17 -0.60
C SER A 142 -15.49 -13.98 0.58
N CYS A 143 -14.73 -14.13 1.67
CA CYS A 143 -15.05 -15.00 2.81
C CYS A 143 -16.44 -14.73 3.42
N ALA A 144 -16.83 -13.45 3.53
CA ALA A 144 -18.14 -13.06 4.06
C ALA A 144 -19.32 -13.56 3.20
N SER A 145 -19.10 -13.77 1.90
CA SER A 145 -20.12 -14.23 0.95
C SER A 145 -20.25 -15.76 0.85
N PHE A 146 -19.23 -16.49 1.31
CA PHE A 146 -19.18 -17.95 1.25
C PHE A 146 -20.01 -18.63 2.35
N SER A 147 -20.58 -19.79 2.01
CA SER A 147 -21.10 -20.71 3.01
C SER A 147 -19.96 -21.30 3.86
N SER A 148 -20.26 -21.89 5.02
CA SER A 148 -19.23 -22.53 5.86
C SER A 148 -18.49 -23.67 5.12
N GLU A 149 -19.18 -24.40 4.24
CA GLU A 149 -18.59 -25.46 3.42
C GLU A 149 -17.66 -24.86 2.35
N ASP A 150 -18.13 -23.85 1.62
CA ASP A 150 -17.31 -23.16 0.62
C ASP A 150 -16.06 -22.53 1.24
N ARG A 151 -16.14 -21.96 2.44
CA ARG A 151 -14.96 -21.42 3.15
C ARG A 151 -13.91 -22.50 3.41
N VAL A 152 -14.33 -23.70 3.80
CA VAL A 152 -13.44 -24.84 4.03
C VAL A 152 -12.78 -25.27 2.72
N ASP A 153 -13.56 -25.38 1.65
CA ASP A 153 -13.05 -25.82 0.36
C ASP A 153 -12.08 -24.80 -0.27
N GLN A 154 -12.42 -23.51 -0.23
CA GLN A 154 -11.52 -22.44 -0.67
C GLN A 154 -10.24 -22.39 0.15
N ALA A 155 -10.33 -22.50 1.48
CA ALA A 155 -9.14 -22.52 2.34
C ALA A 155 -8.24 -23.74 2.05
N LYS A 156 -8.82 -24.93 1.84
CA LYS A 156 -8.08 -26.14 1.46
C LYS A 156 -7.38 -25.97 0.11
N GLN A 157 -8.05 -25.36 -0.87
CA GLN A 157 -7.47 -25.10 -2.18
C GLN A 157 -6.21 -24.21 -2.06
N VAL A 158 -6.29 -23.10 -1.31
CA VAL A 158 -5.11 -22.24 -1.06
C VAL A 158 -4.00 -23.03 -0.36
N VAL A 159 -4.34 -23.85 0.64
CA VAL A 159 -3.33 -24.68 1.33
C VAL A 159 -2.67 -25.69 0.39
N GLU A 160 -3.43 -26.34 -0.48
CA GLU A 160 -2.92 -27.33 -1.43
C GLU A 160 -1.95 -26.71 -2.45
N VAL A 161 -2.25 -25.51 -2.94
CA VAL A 161 -1.45 -24.81 -3.96
C VAL A 161 -0.11 -24.31 -3.41
N TYR A 162 -0.06 -23.82 -2.16
CA TYR A 162 1.12 -23.11 -1.63
C TYR A 162 1.82 -23.79 -0.45
N PHE A 163 1.09 -24.57 0.36
CA PHE A 163 1.61 -25.13 1.60
C PHE A 163 1.65 -26.66 1.64
N GLY A 164 1.00 -27.34 0.69
CA GLY A 164 0.95 -28.79 0.58
C GLY A 164 2.30 -29.45 0.33
N ASN A 165 2.37 -30.75 0.62
CA ASN A 165 3.54 -31.56 0.26
C ASN A 165 3.62 -31.68 -1.27
N ASN A 166 4.73 -31.28 -1.87
CA ASN A 166 4.90 -31.21 -3.34
C ASN A 166 3.86 -30.32 -4.04
N CYS A 167 3.42 -29.25 -3.38
CA CYS A 167 2.53 -28.27 -3.98
C CYS A 167 3.12 -27.61 -5.24
N ASP A 168 2.25 -27.14 -6.13
CA ASP A 168 2.64 -26.58 -7.43
C ASP A 168 3.44 -25.28 -7.28
N ARG A 169 3.09 -24.46 -6.28
CA ARG A 169 3.64 -23.13 -6.06
C ARG A 169 4.15 -22.98 -4.63
N PRO A 170 5.20 -23.71 -4.23
CA PRO A 170 5.67 -23.66 -2.86
C PRO A 170 6.07 -22.23 -2.48
N VAL A 171 5.59 -21.77 -1.33
CA VAL A 171 6.04 -20.53 -0.71
C VAL A 171 6.99 -20.85 0.45
N THR A 172 8.03 -20.03 0.56
CA THR A 172 8.97 -20.11 1.68
C THR A 172 8.58 -19.09 2.74
N LEU A 173 8.19 -19.59 3.91
CA LEU A 173 8.11 -18.78 5.12
C LEU A 173 9.51 -18.76 5.75
N ARG A 174 10.25 -17.67 5.62
CA ARG A 174 11.62 -17.55 6.18
C ARG A 174 11.65 -17.23 7.68
N ILE A 175 10.62 -17.66 8.40
CA ILE A 175 10.63 -17.77 9.85
C ILE A 175 11.41 -19.02 10.28
N SER A 176 11.68 -19.16 11.58
CA SER A 176 12.28 -20.41 12.08
C SER A 176 11.43 -21.61 11.63
N VAL A 177 12.07 -22.76 11.37
CA VAL A 177 11.38 -23.99 10.93
C VAL A 177 10.19 -24.31 11.84
N ALA A 178 10.34 -24.07 13.15
CA ALA A 178 9.28 -24.26 14.14
C ALA A 178 8.09 -23.30 13.95
N LEU A 179 8.33 -22.04 13.63
CA LEU A 179 7.27 -21.05 13.39
C LEU A 179 6.53 -21.31 12.07
N SER A 180 7.22 -21.81 11.04
CA SER A 180 6.57 -22.20 9.78
C SER A 180 5.68 -23.41 9.97
N ALA A 181 6.13 -24.39 10.76
CA ALA A 181 5.32 -25.55 11.12
C ALA A 181 4.11 -25.15 11.98
N ALA A 182 4.31 -24.25 12.95
CA ALA A 182 3.23 -23.74 13.79
C ALA A 182 2.16 -23.00 12.97
N LEU A 183 2.55 -22.09 12.08
CA LEU A 183 1.61 -21.34 11.25
C LEU A 183 0.78 -22.26 10.33
N ARG A 184 1.42 -23.24 9.69
CA ARG A 184 0.69 -24.25 8.90
C ARG A 184 -0.22 -25.09 9.79
N GLY A 185 0.22 -25.43 10.99
CA GLY A 185 -0.56 -26.15 11.99
C GLY A 185 -1.81 -25.39 12.41
N ASP A 186 -1.70 -24.09 12.67
CA ASP A 186 -2.81 -23.22 13.07
C ASP A 186 -3.84 -23.09 11.94
N ILE A 187 -3.39 -22.91 10.69
CA ILE A 187 -4.28 -22.87 9.51
C ILE A 187 -5.01 -24.21 9.36
N ASN A 188 -4.30 -25.33 9.41
CA ASN A 188 -4.90 -26.66 9.26
C ASN A 188 -5.88 -26.97 10.42
N ALA A 189 -5.53 -26.61 11.65
CA ALA A 189 -6.41 -26.80 12.81
C ALA A 189 -7.69 -25.97 12.69
N ALA A 190 -7.60 -24.73 12.19
CA ALA A 190 -8.77 -23.89 11.93
C ALA A 190 -9.69 -24.50 10.85
N ILE A 191 -9.10 -25.06 9.79
CA ILE A 191 -9.84 -25.77 8.73
C ILE A 191 -10.52 -27.04 9.28
N GLU A 192 -9.80 -27.86 10.04
CA GLU A 192 -10.33 -29.09 10.67
C GLU A 192 -11.45 -28.79 11.66
N ALA A 193 -11.32 -27.70 12.43
CA ALA A 193 -12.32 -27.23 13.37
C ALA A 193 -13.48 -26.47 12.69
N THR A 194 -13.44 -26.26 11.37
CA THR A 194 -14.39 -25.41 10.61
C THR A 194 -14.51 -23.97 11.14
N CYS A 195 -13.48 -23.49 11.85
CA CYS A 195 -13.41 -22.17 12.46
C CYS A 195 -12.68 -21.22 11.51
N ILE A 196 -13.30 -20.91 10.37
CA ILE A 196 -12.70 -20.13 9.28
C ILE A 196 -13.35 -18.75 9.21
N ASP A 197 -12.51 -17.72 9.39
CA ASP A 197 -12.84 -16.32 9.16
C ASP A 197 -11.97 -15.71 8.04
N ASP A 198 -12.26 -14.46 7.70
CA ASP A 198 -11.59 -13.69 6.65
C ASP A 198 -10.12 -13.38 6.97
N THR A 199 -9.63 -13.69 8.16
CA THR A 199 -8.26 -13.41 8.60
C THR A 199 -7.35 -14.63 8.61
N LEU A 200 -7.86 -15.82 8.22
CA LEU A 200 -7.13 -17.10 8.25
C LEU A 200 -5.69 -17.02 7.70
N PHE A 201 -5.51 -16.33 6.57
CA PHE A 201 -4.22 -16.22 5.88
C PHE A 201 -3.44 -14.93 6.18
N ALA A 202 -3.99 -14.01 6.98
CA ALA A 202 -3.43 -12.68 7.18
C ALA A 202 -2.00 -12.71 7.77
N HIS A 203 -1.73 -13.65 8.68
CA HIS A 203 -0.41 -13.81 9.27
C HIS A 203 0.60 -14.37 8.25
N ALA A 204 0.22 -15.40 7.48
CA ALA A 204 1.08 -15.95 6.42
C ALA A 204 1.41 -14.92 5.33
N ARG A 205 0.42 -14.12 4.92
CA ARG A 205 0.60 -13.02 3.96
C ARG A 205 1.65 -12.04 4.45
N ARG A 206 1.54 -11.59 5.70
CA ARG A 206 2.49 -10.66 6.32
C ARG A 206 3.90 -11.24 6.35
N GLU A 207 4.04 -12.47 6.79
CA GLU A 207 5.35 -13.14 6.87
C GLU A 207 6.04 -13.26 5.52
N ILE A 208 5.28 -13.56 4.46
CA ILE A 208 5.80 -13.62 3.09
C ILE A 208 6.31 -12.27 2.62
N ILE A 209 5.54 -11.19 2.86
CA ILE A 209 5.92 -9.83 2.49
C ILE A 209 7.16 -9.37 3.26
N ASP A 210 7.17 -9.56 4.59
CA ASP A 210 8.23 -9.07 5.48
C ASP A 210 9.59 -9.74 5.21
N HIS A 211 9.56 -10.99 4.72
CA HIS A 211 10.76 -11.77 4.46
C HIS A 211 11.11 -11.92 2.98
N MET A 212 10.38 -11.25 2.09
CA MET A 212 10.69 -11.30 0.66
C MET A 212 12.04 -10.66 0.38
N ASP A 213 12.80 -11.22 -0.56
CA ASP A 213 14.14 -10.73 -0.88
C ASP A 213 14.08 -9.31 -1.46
N THR A 214 14.49 -8.35 -0.64
CA THR A 214 14.42 -6.92 -0.96
C THR A 214 15.44 -6.50 -2.01
N SER A 215 16.44 -7.33 -2.34
CA SER A 215 17.42 -7.01 -3.39
C SER A 215 16.77 -6.97 -4.78
N VAL A 216 15.87 -7.91 -5.06
CA VAL A 216 15.14 -7.98 -6.34
C VAL A 216 14.17 -6.80 -6.47
N LEU A 217 13.51 -6.42 -5.36
CA LEU A 217 12.69 -5.21 -5.32
C LEU A 217 13.53 -3.95 -5.56
N ALA A 218 14.72 -3.87 -4.96
CA ALA A 218 15.64 -2.75 -5.16
C ALA A 218 16.09 -2.63 -6.62
N ASP A 219 16.33 -3.76 -7.31
CA ASP A 219 16.61 -3.77 -8.75
C ASP A 219 15.42 -3.28 -9.57
N PHE A 220 14.21 -3.74 -9.27
CA PHE A 220 12.99 -3.27 -9.94
C PHE A 220 12.79 -1.77 -9.77
N LYS A 221 12.99 -1.24 -8.57
CA LYS A 221 12.88 0.21 -8.31
C LYS A 221 13.88 1.04 -9.13
N ARG A 222 15.03 0.47 -9.49
CA ARG A 222 16.02 1.10 -10.38
C ARG A 222 15.68 0.96 -11.87
N SER A 223 14.67 0.15 -12.22
CA SER A 223 14.31 -0.13 -13.61
C SER A 223 13.46 0.98 -14.23
N SER A 224 13.42 1.01 -15.57
CA SER A 224 12.53 1.88 -16.33
C SER A 224 11.04 1.60 -16.09
N LYS A 225 10.70 0.36 -15.69
CA LYS A 225 9.32 -0.02 -15.36
C LYS A 225 8.83 0.74 -14.13
N PHE A 226 9.59 0.74 -13.05
CA PHE A 226 9.21 1.50 -11.85
C PHE A 226 9.26 3.02 -12.10
N ALA A 227 10.25 3.50 -12.86
CA ALA A 227 10.28 4.91 -13.29
C ALA A 227 9.01 5.33 -14.06
N SER A 228 8.42 4.43 -14.85
CA SER A 228 7.16 4.69 -15.54
C SER A 228 5.96 4.81 -14.58
N VAL A 229 5.94 4.04 -13.50
CA VAL A 229 4.94 4.18 -12.41
C VAL A 229 5.05 5.57 -11.78
N LEU A 230 6.26 5.96 -11.35
CA LEU A 230 6.47 7.27 -10.70
C LEU A 230 6.13 8.44 -11.63
N THR A 231 6.36 8.28 -12.93
CA THR A 231 5.99 9.30 -13.93
C THR A 231 4.48 9.44 -14.04
N LYS A 232 3.74 8.33 -14.08
CA LYS A 232 2.26 8.34 -14.11
C LYS A 232 1.65 8.98 -12.85
N LEU A 233 2.24 8.74 -11.70
CA LEU A 233 1.80 9.30 -10.42
C LEU A 233 2.17 10.78 -10.22
N VAL A 234 2.88 11.39 -11.19
CA VAL A 234 3.33 12.79 -11.14
C VAL A 234 4.11 13.07 -9.84
N CYS A 235 5.01 12.16 -9.48
CA CYS A 235 5.80 12.24 -8.25
C CYS A 235 6.73 13.46 -8.24
N LEU A 236 6.82 14.13 -7.10
CA LEU A 236 7.83 15.15 -6.83
C LEU A 236 9.07 14.51 -6.19
N GLN A 237 10.22 14.63 -6.86
CA GLN A 237 11.42 13.83 -6.54
C GLN A 237 11.92 13.98 -5.09
N ASP A 238 11.83 15.16 -4.49
CA ASP A 238 12.45 15.44 -3.18
C ASP A 238 11.58 15.03 -1.99
N ILE A 239 10.30 14.68 -2.21
CA ILE A 239 9.36 14.45 -1.11
C ILE A 239 9.81 13.36 -0.13
N PRO A 240 10.31 12.18 -0.56
CA PRO A 240 10.73 11.13 0.36
C PRO A 240 11.78 11.59 1.39
N ASP A 241 12.67 12.50 1.01
CA ASP A 241 13.73 13.05 1.88
C ASP A 241 13.18 14.02 2.94
N HIS A 242 11.98 14.55 2.72
CA HIS A 242 11.29 15.47 3.62
C HIS A 242 10.25 14.80 4.51
N LEU A 243 10.05 13.48 4.38
CA LEU A 243 9.22 12.68 5.26
C LEU A 243 10.03 12.21 6.48
N SER A 244 9.58 12.57 7.68
CA SER A 244 10.13 11.99 8.90
C SER A 244 9.84 10.49 9.00
N LEU A 245 10.66 9.73 9.76
CA LEU A 245 10.42 8.29 9.99
C LEU A 245 8.98 7.98 10.46
N PRO A 246 8.39 8.73 11.41
CA PRO A 246 6.99 8.52 11.78
C PRO A 246 6.00 8.75 10.63
N MET A 247 6.25 9.73 9.75
CA MET A 247 5.39 9.95 8.58
C MET A 247 5.46 8.76 7.62
N LYS A 248 6.67 8.25 7.34
CA LYS A 248 6.86 7.06 6.50
C LYS A 248 6.14 5.84 7.10
N ALA A 249 6.22 5.65 8.42
CA ALA A 249 5.53 4.55 9.11
C ALA A 249 3.99 4.65 9.06
N HIS A 250 3.43 5.85 8.88
CA HIS A 250 1.98 6.05 8.72
C HIS A 250 1.49 5.84 7.29
N LEU A 251 2.39 5.86 6.30
CA LEU A 251 2.10 5.44 4.93
C LEU A 251 2.15 3.91 4.87
N ASN A 252 1.28 3.27 5.64
CA ASN A 252 1.07 1.83 5.69
C ASN A 252 -0.43 1.57 5.83
N PHE A 253 -0.98 0.70 4.98
CA PHE A 253 -2.42 0.49 4.90
C PHE A 253 -3.00 -0.09 6.20
N HIS A 254 -2.30 -1.03 6.84
CA HIS A 254 -2.75 -1.60 8.11
C HIS A 254 -2.80 -0.54 9.21
N VAL A 255 -1.83 0.37 9.24
CA VAL A 255 -1.82 1.50 10.18
C VAL A 255 -2.99 2.44 9.89
N PHE A 256 -3.22 2.78 8.63
CA PHE A 256 -4.32 3.65 8.21
C PHE A 256 -5.68 3.04 8.57
N LYS A 257 -5.95 1.79 8.17
CA LYS A 257 -7.22 1.08 8.39
C LYS A 257 -7.64 1.02 9.86
N HIS A 258 -6.71 0.89 10.79
CA HIS A 258 -7.00 0.74 12.22
C HIS A 258 -6.94 2.05 13.02
N ARG A 259 -6.90 3.21 12.34
CA ARG A 259 -6.89 4.53 12.97
C ARG A 259 -8.19 5.29 12.69
N PRO A 260 -9.26 5.03 13.44
CA PRO A 260 -10.57 5.64 13.21
C PRO A 260 -10.68 7.08 13.71
N SER A 261 -9.64 7.63 14.37
CA SER A 261 -9.64 9.05 14.74
C SER A 261 -9.44 9.91 13.50
N HIS A 262 -10.25 10.94 13.34
CA HIS A 262 -10.18 11.87 12.21
C HIS A 262 -9.72 13.27 12.65
N GLU A 263 -9.40 13.41 13.93
CA GLU A 263 -8.87 14.64 14.50
C GLU A 263 -7.39 14.80 14.17
N ILE A 264 -6.93 16.04 14.16
CA ILE A 264 -5.50 16.34 14.04
C ILE A 264 -4.78 15.85 15.29
N ALA A 265 -4.18 14.66 15.19
CA ALA A 265 -3.43 14.04 16.28
C ALA A 265 -1.93 14.37 16.21
N ASN A 266 -1.42 14.70 15.01
CA ASN A 266 0.02 14.84 14.78
C ASN A 266 0.41 16.28 14.42
N ARG A 267 1.57 16.70 14.90
CA ARG A 267 2.20 18.00 14.57
C ARG A 267 3.35 17.80 13.60
N TYR A 268 3.09 17.13 12.48
CA TYR A 268 4.09 16.96 11.44
C TYR A 268 4.25 18.25 10.63
N ALA A 269 5.47 18.41 10.11
CA ALA A 269 5.85 19.40 9.12
C ALA A 269 6.91 18.74 8.23
N TRP A 270 7.14 19.30 7.06
CA TRP A 270 8.25 18.86 6.20
C TRP A 270 9.57 18.98 6.99
N THR A 271 10.32 17.88 7.07
CA THR A 271 11.60 17.87 7.78
C THR A 271 12.73 18.21 6.82
N SER A 272 13.74 18.96 7.28
CA SER A 272 14.97 19.08 6.50
C SER A 272 15.65 17.71 6.47
N ALA A 273 16.12 17.28 5.30
CA ALA A 273 17.01 16.14 5.21
C ALA A 273 18.32 16.50 5.96
N SER A 274 18.41 16.08 7.22
CA SER A 274 19.51 16.23 8.18
C SER A 274 19.60 17.55 8.98
N PRO A 275 19.96 17.47 10.28
CA PRO A 275 20.72 18.52 10.95
C PRO A 275 22.17 18.51 10.41
N ARG A 276 22.77 19.69 10.26
CA ARG A 276 24.21 19.83 9.98
C ARG A 276 25.07 19.24 11.08
#